data_AF-A0A8T7FU39-F1
#
_entry.id   AF-A0A8T7FU39-F1
#
_cell.length_a   1.000
_cell.length_b   1.000
_cell.length_c   1.000
_cell.angle_alpha   90.00
_cell.angle_beta   90.00
_cell.angle_gamma   90.00
#
_symmetry.space_group_name_H-M   'P 1'
#
loop_
_entity.id
_entity.type
_entity.pdbx_description
1 polymer ?
#
loop_
_entity_poly.entity_id
_entity_poly.type
_entity_poly.pdbx_seq_one_letter_code
_entity_poly.pdbx_strand_id
1 'polypeptide(L)'
;MNKFLDGLASLRSPLNVLMVFLTSVIIWLLETGKYWFVMHAFDFDASFFTLMLMNGIVNLATTIPSAPGYIGTFDAPGIAVLTAYGVGQATAAGYTLVLHVALWFPITLLGAYYMAREGIKWSDTLRQEAGEENASRD
;
A
#
# COMPACT_ATOMS: atom_id res chain seq x y z
N MET A 1 20.07 -17.24 9.99
CA MET A 1 19.08 -17.97 10.83
C MET A 1 18.76 -17.23 12.13
N ASN A 2 19.75 -16.76 12.91
CA ASN A 2 19.51 -16.09 14.21
C ASN A 2 18.69 -14.79 14.13
N LYS A 3 18.84 -13.95 13.08
CA LYS A 3 18.02 -12.72 12.91
C LYS A 3 16.52 -12.98 12.73
N PHE A 4 16.14 -14.12 12.15
CA PHE A 4 14.73 -14.51 12.00
C PHE A 4 14.14 -14.96 13.33
N LEU A 5 14.93 -15.70 14.13
CA LEU A 5 14.56 -16.14 15.48
C LEU A 5 14.53 -14.97 16.49
N ASP A 6 15.38 -13.95 16.34
CA ASP A 6 15.32 -12.71 17.11
C ASP A 6 14.10 -11.85 16.74
N GLY A 7 13.68 -11.84 15.47
CA GLY A 7 12.42 -11.22 15.05
C GLY A 7 11.19 -11.89 15.69
N LEU A 8 11.23 -13.22 15.82
CA LEU A 8 10.25 -14.02 16.56
C LEU A 8 10.27 -13.74 18.08
N ALA A 9 11.37 -13.21 18.64
CA ALA A 9 11.41 -12.78 20.04
C ALA A 9 10.57 -11.52 20.30
N SER A 10 10.29 -10.69 19.29
CA SER A 10 9.34 -9.57 19.41
C SER A 10 7.91 -10.04 19.67
N LEU A 11 7.53 -11.22 19.15
CA LEU A 11 6.24 -11.88 19.40
C LEU A 11 6.12 -12.48 20.82
N ARG A 12 7.22 -12.55 21.60
CA ARG A 12 7.17 -13.02 23.00
C ARG A 12 6.63 -11.97 23.97
N SER A 13 6.61 -10.70 23.59
CA SER A 13 5.99 -9.65 24.40
C SER A 13 4.55 -9.45 23.92
N PRO A 14 3.52 -9.86 24.69
CA PRO A 14 2.12 -9.57 24.34
C PRO A 14 1.87 -8.06 24.17
N LEU A 15 2.71 -7.21 24.80
CA LEU A 15 2.68 -5.76 24.64
C LEU A 15 3.06 -5.32 23.22
N ASN A 16 4.08 -5.95 22.61
CA ASN A 16 4.51 -5.63 21.24
C ASN A 16 3.46 -6.08 20.22
N VAL A 17 2.87 -7.26 20.42
CA VAL A 17 1.77 -7.77 19.58
C VAL A 17 0.57 -6.82 19.65
N LEU A 18 0.22 -6.37 20.86
CA LEU A 18 -0.87 -5.41 21.06
C LEU A 18 -0.55 -4.05 20.41
N MET A 19 0.67 -3.54 20.55
CA MET A 19 1.08 -2.28 19.89
C MET A 19 0.99 -2.36 18.37
N VAL A 20 1.48 -3.46 17.77
CA VAL A 20 1.38 -3.67 16.32
C VAL A 20 -0.07 -3.75 15.89
N PHE A 21 -0.89 -4.53 16.61
CA PHE A 21 -2.32 -4.65 16.32
C PHE A 21 -3.04 -3.29 16.38
N LEU A 22 -2.83 -2.52 17.46
CA LEU A 22 -3.44 -1.20 17.61
C LEU A 22 -2.98 -0.22 16.53
N THR A 23 -1.68 -0.23 16.21
CA THR A 23 -1.14 0.62 15.13
C THR A 23 -1.76 0.26 13.79
N SER A 24 -1.92 -1.03 13.49
CA SER A 24 -2.61 -1.50 12.27
C SER A 24 -4.07 -1.04 12.22
N VAL A 25 -4.81 -1.16 13.32
CA VAL A 25 -6.20 -0.67 13.40
C VAL A 25 -6.27 0.84 13.15
N ILE A 26 -5.34 1.62 13.74
CA ILE A 26 -5.26 3.07 13.51
C ILE A 26 -4.97 3.37 12.04
N ILE A 27 -4.04 2.67 11.42
CA ILE A 27 -3.71 2.84 9.99
C ILE A 27 -4.94 2.59 9.12
N TRP A 28 -5.68 1.49 9.36
CA TRP A 28 -6.88 1.16 8.60
C TRP A 28 -8.00 2.19 8.77
N LEU A 29 -8.16 2.74 9.99
CA LEU A 29 -9.11 3.82 10.25
C LEU A 29 -8.71 5.12 9.55
N LEU A 30 -7.44 5.49 9.58
CA LEU A 30 -6.93 6.67 8.87
C LEU A 30 -7.07 6.52 7.35
N GLU A 31 -6.79 5.32 6.83
CA GLU A 31 -6.97 4.98 5.42
C GLU A 31 -8.44 5.09 5.02
N THR A 32 -9.36 4.52 5.80
CA THR A 32 -10.79 4.66 5.56
C THR A 32 -11.26 6.12 5.67
N GLY A 33 -10.69 6.89 6.60
CA GLY A 33 -10.92 8.33 6.70
C GLY A 33 -10.53 9.05 5.40
N LYS A 34 -9.40 8.68 4.80
CA LYS A 34 -9.00 9.21 3.49
C LYS A 34 -10.01 8.84 2.40
N TYR A 35 -10.46 7.59 2.34
CA TYR A 35 -11.47 7.13 1.38
C TYR A 35 -12.73 8.00 1.51
N TRP A 36 -13.16 8.24 2.74
CA TRP A 36 -14.30 9.09 3.05
C TRP A 36 -14.09 10.55 2.62
N PHE A 37 -12.90 11.13 2.82
CA PHE A 37 -12.59 12.47 2.32
C PHE A 37 -12.61 12.55 0.80
N VAL A 38 -12.07 11.55 0.09
CA VAL A 38 -12.10 11.50 -1.38
C VAL A 38 -13.54 11.33 -1.89
N MET A 39 -14.39 10.61 -1.15
CA MET A 39 -15.79 10.39 -1.52
C MET A 39 -16.55 11.70 -1.63
N HIS A 40 -16.24 12.69 -0.79
CA HIS A 40 -16.87 14.02 -0.83
C HIS A 40 -16.61 14.79 -2.13
N ALA A 41 -15.64 14.36 -2.95
CA ALA A 41 -15.39 14.92 -4.27
C ALA A 41 -16.30 14.32 -5.37
N PHE A 42 -17.12 13.31 -5.03
CA PHE A 42 -18.00 12.59 -5.95
C PHE A 42 -19.46 12.64 -5.48
N ASP A 43 -20.38 12.50 -6.43
CA ASP A 43 -21.82 12.54 -6.19
C ASP A 43 -22.37 11.16 -5.76
N PHE A 44 -21.80 10.59 -4.69
CA PHE A 44 -22.34 9.39 -4.05
C PHE A 44 -22.08 9.40 -2.55
N ASP A 45 -22.98 8.77 -1.79
CA ASP A 45 -22.83 8.56 -0.36
C ASP A 45 -22.70 7.07 -0.09
N ALA A 46 -21.59 6.69 0.54
CA ALA A 46 -21.35 5.35 1.04
C ALA A 46 -21.07 5.42 2.54
N SER A 47 -21.63 4.45 3.27
CA SER A 47 -21.38 4.37 4.71
C SER A 47 -19.89 4.18 5.01
N PHE A 48 -19.43 4.68 6.15
CA PHE A 48 -18.05 4.44 6.61
C PHE A 48 -17.69 2.95 6.63
N PHE A 49 -18.65 2.07 6.97
CA PHE A 49 -18.47 0.63 6.94
C PHE A 49 -18.30 0.07 5.52
N THR A 50 -19.00 0.62 4.53
CA THR A 50 -18.81 0.26 3.11
C THR A 50 -17.39 0.60 2.66
N LEU A 51 -16.90 1.80 3.01
CA LEU A 51 -15.54 2.22 2.68
C LEU A 51 -14.48 1.39 3.42
N MET A 52 -14.73 1.03 4.68
CA MET A 52 -13.86 0.11 5.44
C MET A 52 -13.82 -1.29 4.82
N LEU A 53 -14.96 -1.80 4.34
CA LEU A 53 -15.03 -3.08 3.64
C LEU A 53 -14.26 -3.03 2.31
N MET A 54 -14.47 -1.97 1.53
CA MET A 54 -13.71 -1.71 0.30
C MET A 54 -12.21 -1.70 0.59
N ASN A 55 -11.79 -0.95 1.62
CA ASN A 55 -10.39 -0.86 2.03
C ASN A 55 -9.79 -2.25 2.33
N GLY A 56 -10.49 -3.07 3.12
CA GLY A 56 -10.04 -4.42 3.44
C GLY A 56 -9.93 -5.33 2.22
N ILE A 57 -10.93 -5.32 1.34
CA ILE A 57 -10.93 -6.13 0.12
C ILE A 57 -9.78 -5.72 -0.82
N VAL A 58 -9.58 -4.43 -1.00
CA VAL A 58 -8.54 -3.89 -1.87
C VAL A 58 -7.15 -4.22 -1.32
N ASN A 59 -6.90 -4.00 -0.03
CA ASN A 59 -5.61 -4.34 0.60
C ASN A 59 -5.30 -5.85 0.49
N LEU A 60 -6.30 -6.72 0.65
CA LEU A 60 -6.12 -8.15 0.44
C LEU A 60 -5.82 -8.47 -1.03
N ALA A 61 -6.52 -7.85 -1.98
CA ALA A 61 -6.29 -8.05 -3.41
C ALA A 61 -4.90 -7.56 -3.84
N THR A 62 -4.37 -6.48 -3.25
CA THR A 62 -2.99 -6.01 -3.53
C THR A 62 -1.90 -6.96 -3.04
N THR A 63 -2.23 -7.95 -2.19
CA THR A 63 -1.30 -9.02 -1.81
C THR A 63 -1.00 -9.95 -3.00
N ILE A 64 -1.87 -9.98 -4.00
CA ILE A 64 -1.63 -10.73 -5.24
C ILE A 64 -0.51 -10.02 -6.02
N PRO A 65 0.54 -10.75 -6.45
CA PRO A 65 1.63 -10.14 -7.23
C PRO A 65 1.06 -9.52 -8.52
N SER A 66 1.27 -8.22 -8.67
CA SER A 66 0.59 -7.36 -9.65
C SER A 66 1.58 -6.51 -10.44
N ALA A 67 1.08 -5.83 -11.48
CA ALA A 67 1.80 -4.78 -12.18
C ALA A 67 2.34 -3.71 -11.19
N PRO A 68 3.48 -3.07 -11.50
CA PRO A 68 4.06 -2.04 -10.64
C PRO A 68 3.04 -0.95 -10.32
N GLY A 69 2.89 -0.65 -9.03
CA GLY A 69 1.92 0.32 -8.54
C GLY A 69 0.50 -0.19 -8.35
N TYR A 70 0.24 -1.51 -8.35
CA TYR A 70 -1.08 -2.10 -8.05
C TYR A 70 -2.19 -1.76 -9.06
N ILE A 71 -1.81 -1.36 -10.27
CA ILE A 71 -2.74 -1.07 -11.36
C ILE A 71 -3.58 -2.33 -11.65
N GLY A 72 -4.90 -2.20 -11.57
CA GLY A 72 -5.86 -3.28 -11.78
C GLY A 72 -6.25 -4.06 -10.52
N THR A 73 -5.30 -4.47 -9.66
CA THR A 73 -5.63 -5.19 -8.41
C THR A 73 -6.12 -4.29 -7.29
N PHE A 74 -5.82 -3.00 -7.34
CA PHE A 74 -6.51 -1.98 -6.54
C PHE A 74 -7.87 -1.63 -7.16
N ASP A 75 -7.89 -1.42 -8.48
CA ASP A 75 -9.02 -0.80 -9.16
C ASP A 75 -10.22 -1.74 -9.30
N ALA A 76 -10.00 -2.97 -9.78
CA ALA A 76 -11.11 -3.88 -10.08
C ALA A 76 -11.92 -4.29 -8.84
N PRO A 77 -11.31 -4.68 -7.70
CA PRO A 77 -12.05 -5.01 -6.49
C PRO A 77 -12.72 -3.77 -5.87
N GLY A 78 -12.04 -2.62 -5.89
CA GLY A 78 -12.59 -1.36 -5.38
C GLY A 78 -13.85 -0.94 -6.12
N ILE A 79 -13.80 -0.96 -7.46
CA ILE A 79 -14.96 -0.70 -8.31
C ILE A 79 -16.07 -1.70 -7.98
N ALA A 80 -15.77 -3.01 -7.98
CA ALA A 80 -16.76 -4.06 -7.75
C ALA A 80 -17.52 -3.90 -6.43
N VAL A 81 -16.83 -3.50 -5.34
CA VAL A 81 -17.48 -3.24 -4.05
C VAL A 81 -18.45 -2.07 -4.15
N LEU A 82 -18.04 -0.96 -4.76
CA LEU A 82 -18.91 0.22 -4.89
C LEU A 82 -20.11 -0.05 -5.81
N THR A 83 -19.92 -0.76 -6.92
CA THR A 83 -21.05 -1.16 -7.79
C THR A 83 -21.99 -2.12 -7.08
N ALA A 84 -21.48 -3.03 -6.25
CA ALA A 84 -22.32 -3.93 -5.44
C ALA A 84 -23.18 -3.16 -4.41
N TYR A 85 -22.72 -1.98 -3.97
CA TYR A 85 -23.46 -1.08 -3.10
C TYR A 85 -24.35 -0.07 -3.85
N GLY A 86 -24.50 -0.22 -5.18
CA GLY A 86 -25.42 0.59 -5.98
C GLY A 86 -24.82 1.89 -6.55
N VAL A 87 -23.51 2.12 -6.40
CA VAL A 87 -22.83 3.25 -7.05
C VAL A 87 -22.71 2.96 -8.55
N GLY A 88 -23.03 3.94 -9.40
CA GLY A 88 -22.89 3.81 -10.84
C GLY A 88 -21.47 3.45 -11.25
N GLN A 89 -21.30 2.52 -12.20
CA GLN A 89 -19.98 2.00 -12.60
C GLN A 89 -18.98 3.10 -13.00
N ALA A 90 -19.46 4.14 -13.71
CA ALA A 90 -18.63 5.28 -14.10
C ALA A 90 -18.13 6.07 -12.88
N THR A 91 -19.00 6.32 -11.90
CA THR A 91 -18.65 7.01 -10.65
C THR A 91 -17.72 6.17 -9.79
N ALA A 92 -17.99 4.87 -9.66
CA ALA A 92 -17.13 3.93 -8.92
C ALA A 92 -15.71 3.85 -9.52
N ALA A 93 -15.61 3.80 -10.85
CA ALA A 93 -14.33 3.82 -11.56
C ALA A 93 -13.58 5.14 -11.37
N GLY A 94 -14.26 6.28 -11.51
CA GLY A 94 -13.67 7.60 -11.30
C GLY A 94 -13.16 7.78 -9.87
N TYR A 95 -13.97 7.41 -8.88
CA TYR A 95 -13.60 7.46 -7.47
C TYR A 95 -12.39 6.58 -7.17
N THR A 96 -12.42 5.31 -7.60
CA THR A 96 -11.34 4.37 -7.32
C THR A 96 -10.03 4.83 -7.95
N LEU A 97 -10.08 5.36 -9.18
CA LEU A 97 -8.91 5.91 -9.87
C LEU A 97 -8.32 7.12 -9.12
N VAL A 98 -9.15 8.09 -8.72
CA VAL A 98 -8.70 9.27 -7.98
C VAL A 98 -8.10 8.85 -6.64
N LEU A 99 -8.73 7.91 -5.95
CA LEU A 99 -8.25 7.37 -4.69
C LEU A 99 -6.88 6.69 -4.85
N HIS A 100 -6.73 5.88 -5.90
CA HIS A 100 -5.48 5.20 -6.24
C HIS A 100 -4.36 6.20 -6.50
N VAL A 101 -4.59 7.20 -7.36
CA VAL A 101 -3.60 8.26 -7.64
C VAL A 101 -3.27 9.03 -6.36
N ALA A 102 -4.26 9.37 -5.53
CA ALA A 102 -4.04 10.07 -4.28
C ALA A 102 -3.24 9.23 -3.26
N LEU A 103 -3.28 7.90 -3.32
CA LEU A 103 -2.48 7.01 -2.46
C LEU A 103 -1.06 6.88 -3.01
N TRP A 104 -0.96 6.60 -4.30
CA TRP A 104 0.29 6.22 -4.92
C TRP A 104 1.18 7.41 -5.25
N PHE A 105 0.63 8.48 -5.81
CA PHE A 105 1.41 9.60 -6.35
C PHE A 105 2.21 10.38 -5.29
N PRO A 106 1.65 10.79 -4.13
CA PRO A 106 2.40 11.57 -3.15
C PRO A 106 3.57 10.80 -2.54
N ILE A 107 3.35 9.51 -2.25
CA ILE A 107 4.39 8.64 -1.67
C ILE A 107 5.49 8.40 -2.71
N THR A 108 5.10 8.13 -3.96
CA THR A 108 6.06 7.94 -5.07
C THR A 108 6.87 9.20 -5.33
N LEU A 109 6.22 10.37 -5.32
CA LEU A 109 6.89 11.66 -5.50
C LEU A 109 7.87 11.97 -4.37
N LEU A 110 7.47 11.73 -3.12
CA LEU A 110 8.35 11.88 -1.95
C LEU A 110 9.55 10.92 -2.04
N GLY A 111 9.31 9.65 -2.38
CA GLY A 111 10.37 8.66 -2.58
C GLY A 111 11.34 9.08 -3.69
N ALA A 112 10.83 9.52 -4.84
CA ALA A 112 11.64 10.03 -5.94
C ALA A 112 12.44 11.28 -5.55
N TYR A 113 11.84 12.19 -4.79
CA TYR A 113 12.51 13.39 -4.27
C TYR A 113 13.68 13.04 -3.35
N TYR A 114 13.47 12.13 -2.38
CA TYR A 114 14.54 11.66 -1.50
C TYR A 114 15.61 10.87 -2.26
N MET A 115 15.22 10.03 -3.22
CA MET A 115 16.16 9.29 -4.06
C MET A 115 17.06 10.25 -4.88
N ALA A 116 16.49 11.32 -5.43
CA ALA A 116 17.25 12.35 -6.15
C ALA A 116 18.16 13.16 -5.22
N ARG A 117 17.73 13.42 -3.99
CA ARG A 117 18.47 14.22 -3.00
C ARG A 117 19.62 13.46 -2.34
N GLU A 118 19.41 12.18 -2.01
CA GLU A 118 20.40 11.32 -1.37
C GLU A 118 21.38 10.71 -2.38
N GLY A 119 21.13 10.91 -3.69
CA GLY A 119 22.08 10.61 -4.74
C GLY A 119 22.63 9.19 -4.61
N ILE A 120 21.74 8.20 -4.52
CA ILE A 120 22.15 6.80 -4.59
C ILE A 120 23.00 6.69 -5.86
N LYS A 121 24.32 6.61 -5.68
CA LYS A 121 25.24 6.32 -6.77
C LYS A 121 24.96 4.88 -7.12
N TRP A 122 24.07 4.66 -8.09
CA TRP A 122 23.82 3.33 -8.66
C TRP A 122 25.13 2.63 -9.05
N SER A 123 26.19 3.41 -9.32
CA SER A 123 27.59 2.97 -9.47
C SER A 123 28.12 2.11 -8.33
N ASP A 124 27.88 2.47 -7.07
CA ASP A 124 28.65 1.89 -5.95
C ASP A 124 28.06 0.56 -5.49
N THR A 125 26.73 0.41 -5.52
CA THR A 125 26.05 -0.86 -5.25
C THR A 125 26.20 -1.87 -6.39
N LEU A 126 26.09 -1.43 -7.65
CA LEU A 126 26.29 -2.33 -8.81
C LEU A 126 27.75 -2.77 -8.97
N ARG A 127 28.74 -1.91 -8.62
CA ARG A 127 30.16 -2.31 -8.61
C ARG A 127 30.50 -3.26 -7.46
N GLN A 128 29.82 -3.16 -6.32
CA GLN A 128 30.00 -4.10 -5.22
C GLN A 128 29.49 -5.50 -5.59
N GLU A 129 28.28 -5.60 -6.17
CA GLU A 129 27.72 -6.88 -6.61
C GLU A 129 28.54 -7.52 -7.74
N ALA A 130 29.00 -6.74 -8.73
CA ALA A 130 29.87 -7.24 -9.81
C ALA A 130 31.30 -7.60 -9.35
N GLY A 131 31.80 -6.96 -8.29
CA GLY A 131 33.10 -7.26 -7.69
C GLY A 131 33.08 -8.55 -6.88
N GLU A 132 31.99 -8.82 -6.16
CA GLU A 132 31.80 -10.06 -5.39
C GLU A 132 31.54 -11.28 -6.30
N GLU A 133 30.85 -11.11 -7.44
CA GLU A 133 30.65 -12.19 -8.42
C GLU A 133 31.97 -12.64 -9.06
N ASN A 134 32.88 -11.71 -9.36
CA ASN A 134 34.21 -12.07 -9.90
C ASN A 134 35.14 -12.67 -8.83
N ALA A 135 35.10 -12.19 -7.59
CA ALA A 135 35.92 -12.72 -6.50
C ALA A 135 35.48 -14.12 -6.01
N SER A 136 34.27 -14.56 -6.34
CA SER A 136 33.78 -15.92 -6.03
C SER A 136 34.00 -16.94 -7.16
N ARG A 137 34.48 -16.49 -8.32
CA ARG A 137 34.77 -17.31 -9.50
C ARG A 137 36.27 -17.65 -9.66
N ASP A 138 37.15 -16.95 -8.97
CA ASP A 138 38.60 -17.21 -8.87
C ASP A 138 38.94 -18.03 -7.60
#